data_AF-A0AAN5YD98-F1
#
_entry.id   AF-A0AAN5YD98-F1
#
_cell.length_a   1.000
_cell.length_b   1.000
_cell.length_c   1.000
_cell.angle_alpha   90.00
_cell.angle_beta   90.00
_cell.angle_gamma   90.00
#
_symmetry.space_group_name_H-M   'P 1'
#
loop_
_entity.id
_entity.type
_entity.pdbx_description
1 polymer ?
#
loop_
_entity_poly.entity_id
_entity_poly.type
_entity_poly.pdbx_seq_one_letter_code
_entity_poly.pdbx_strand_id
1 'polypeptide(L)'
;MRRNLKVKAKETLSQNAGWFVLFTILYWAIVWIIGTLPTAVSLVLFPISVLIIIIEIVFIAGAEMAYLRSLMVKNNQRPIQIHRDIIGPIMRDSIKFTWAGVLRGFYLLMWSLLLFFPAVYKGIGYALTDYLIVDFPILTASEAITESRRMMRGRKWRFIWLNLRFIGWYLLIPFTLGLAYFYVKPYHSLALINFYEEALDETGYPEKVSRLSQARKHRAKEMLVEEEEYKPKSNRKAKKQGNTYRRFARKEKTSTYKTNHSFVDDKYIDDKNWNDF
;
A
#
# COMPACT_ATOMS: atom_id res chain seq x y z
N MET A 1 -24.87 57.62 -49.00
CA MET A 1 -24.13 56.36 -49.26
C MET A 1 -24.61 55.16 -48.42
N ARG A 2 -24.75 55.25 -47.08
CA ARG A 2 -25.18 54.11 -46.21
C ARG A 2 -26.59 53.53 -46.48
N ARG A 3 -27.55 54.32 -46.98
CA ARG A 3 -28.92 53.85 -47.30
C ARG A 3 -28.95 52.85 -48.47
N ASN A 4 -28.09 53.02 -49.48
CA ASN A 4 -28.12 52.19 -50.69
C ASN A 4 -27.67 50.74 -50.43
N LEU A 5 -26.75 50.51 -49.48
CA LEU A 5 -26.27 49.16 -49.16
C LEU A 5 -27.36 48.29 -48.50
N LYS A 6 -28.13 48.86 -47.57
CA LYS A 6 -29.24 48.15 -46.91
C LYS A 6 -30.40 47.86 -47.86
N VAL A 7 -30.73 48.80 -48.75
CA VAL A 7 -31.80 48.61 -49.76
C VAL A 7 -31.41 47.52 -50.75
N LYS A 8 -30.17 47.56 -51.28
CA LYS A 8 -29.64 46.53 -52.19
C LYS A 8 -29.58 45.14 -51.54
N ALA A 9 -29.19 45.07 -50.25
CA ALA A 9 -29.21 43.82 -49.48
C ALA A 9 -30.63 43.27 -49.28
N LYS A 10 -31.61 44.14 -49.01
CA LYS A 10 -33.02 43.76 -48.85
C LYS A 10 -33.62 43.22 -50.17
N GLU A 11 -33.32 43.87 -51.29
CA GLU A 11 -33.76 43.45 -52.62
C GLU A 11 -33.19 42.06 -52.99
N THR A 12 -31.89 41.86 -52.73
CA THR A 12 -31.20 40.58 -52.95
C THR A 12 -31.76 39.47 -52.05
N LEU A 13 -32.08 39.80 -50.79
CA LEU A 13 -32.70 38.87 -49.85
C LEU A 13 -34.12 38.51 -50.30
N SER A 14 -34.93 39.47 -50.77
CA SER A 14 -36.32 39.20 -51.18
C SER A 14 -36.44 38.32 -52.41
N GLN A 15 -35.47 38.37 -53.34
CA GLN A 15 -35.48 37.52 -54.54
C GLN A 15 -35.14 36.05 -54.23
N ASN A 16 -34.26 35.79 -53.26
CA ASN A 16 -33.72 34.45 -52.95
C ASN A 16 -33.89 34.06 -51.45
N ALA A 17 -34.92 34.57 -50.77
CA ALA A 17 -35.05 34.53 -49.31
C ALA A 17 -34.94 33.11 -48.72
N GLY A 18 -35.55 32.12 -49.37
CA GLY A 18 -35.56 30.73 -48.88
C GLY A 18 -34.16 30.12 -48.77
N TRP A 19 -33.27 30.44 -49.71
CA TRP A 19 -31.91 29.89 -49.74
C TRP A 19 -31.03 30.49 -48.63
N PHE A 20 -31.13 31.81 -48.39
CA PHE A 20 -30.41 32.48 -47.29
C PHE A 20 -30.86 32.01 -45.91
N VAL A 21 -32.18 31.81 -45.74
CA VAL A 21 -32.73 31.28 -44.48
C VAL A 21 -32.23 29.85 -44.23
N LEU A 22 -32.25 28.99 -45.24
CA LEU A 22 -31.77 27.61 -45.15
C LEU A 22 -30.28 27.54 -44.77
N PHE A 23 -29.42 28.33 -45.42
CA PHE A 23 -27.99 28.37 -45.09
C PHE A 23 -27.71 28.90 -43.69
N THR A 24 -28.48 29.90 -43.24
CA THR A 24 -28.32 30.47 -41.90
C THR A 24 -28.71 29.45 -40.83
N ILE A 25 -29.81 28.72 -41.03
CA ILE A 25 -30.23 27.62 -40.14
C ILE A 25 -29.16 26.52 -40.11
N LEU A 26 -28.64 26.13 -41.27
CA LEU A 26 -27.59 25.11 -41.36
C LEU A 26 -26.30 25.55 -40.62
N TYR A 27 -25.88 26.80 -40.80
CA TYR A 27 -24.73 27.36 -40.11
C TYR A 27 -24.89 27.32 -38.59
N TRP A 28 -26.04 27.78 -38.07
CA TRP A 28 -26.31 27.73 -36.63
C TRP A 28 -26.43 26.30 -36.10
N ALA A 29 -26.98 25.36 -36.87
CA ALA A 29 -27.04 23.94 -36.50
C ALA A 29 -25.63 23.34 -36.38
N ILE A 30 -24.73 23.62 -37.33
CA ILE A 30 -23.34 23.14 -37.30
C ILE A 30 -22.59 23.72 -36.10
N VAL A 31 -22.69 25.03 -35.87
CA VAL A 31 -22.06 25.70 -34.71
C VAL A 31 -22.55 25.08 -33.39
N TRP A 32 -23.85 24.80 -33.29
CA TRP A 32 -24.43 24.17 -32.11
C TRP A 32 -23.95 22.73 -31.91
N ILE A 33 -23.88 21.92 -32.97
CA ILE A 33 -23.38 20.54 -32.92
C ILE A 33 -21.89 20.52 -32.51
N ILE A 34 -21.07 21.38 -33.10
CA ILE A 34 -19.64 21.46 -32.77
C ILE A 34 -19.43 21.89 -31.31
N GLY A 35 -20.29 22.74 -30.76
CA GLY A 35 -20.20 23.15 -29.34
C GLY A 35 -20.72 22.11 -28.36
N THR A 36 -21.80 21.40 -28.71
CA THR A 36 -22.52 20.49 -27.79
C THR A 36 -22.02 19.04 -27.84
N LEU A 37 -21.52 18.57 -28.98
CA LEU A 37 -21.05 17.20 -29.13
C LEU A 37 -19.81 16.89 -28.27
N PRO A 38 -18.74 17.72 -28.26
CA PRO A 38 -17.57 17.45 -27.42
C PRO A 38 -17.87 17.48 -25.92
N THR A 39 -18.80 18.35 -25.50
CA THR A 39 -19.20 18.46 -24.09
C THR A 39 -19.99 17.24 -23.64
N ALA A 40 -20.93 16.77 -24.45
CA ALA A 40 -21.65 15.51 -24.20
C ALA A 40 -20.71 14.31 -24.14
N VAL A 41 -19.77 14.19 -25.11
CA VAL A 41 -18.75 13.13 -25.10
C VAL A 41 -17.88 13.21 -23.84
N SER A 42 -17.43 14.40 -23.46
CA SER A 42 -16.62 14.61 -22.25
C SER A 42 -17.39 14.21 -20.97
N LEU A 43 -18.68 14.51 -20.89
CA LEU A 43 -19.53 14.14 -19.75
C LEU A 43 -19.69 12.62 -19.60
N VAL A 44 -19.75 11.89 -20.71
CA VAL A 44 -19.85 10.42 -20.70
C VAL A 44 -18.49 9.78 -20.39
N LEU A 45 -17.41 10.34 -20.95
CA LEU A 45 -16.06 9.82 -20.74
C LEU A 45 -15.50 10.16 -19.35
N PHE A 46 -15.90 11.29 -18.76
CA PHE A 46 -15.44 11.73 -17.44
C PHE A 46 -15.62 10.65 -16.34
N PRO A 47 -16.83 10.10 -16.09
CA PRO A 47 -16.99 9.07 -15.06
C PRO A 47 -16.20 7.80 -15.37
N ILE A 48 -16.05 7.44 -16.65
CA ILE A 48 -15.24 6.29 -17.09
C ILE A 48 -13.76 6.54 -16.76
N SER A 49 -13.25 7.74 -17.06
CA SER A 49 -11.86 8.12 -16.76
C SER A 49 -11.57 8.13 -15.27
N VAL A 50 -12.50 8.62 -14.44
CA VAL A 50 -12.38 8.59 -12.98
C VAL A 50 -12.30 7.15 -12.48
N LEU A 51 -13.13 6.25 -13.01
CA LEU A 51 -13.09 4.83 -12.65
C LEU A 51 -11.75 4.19 -13.04
N ILE A 52 -11.23 4.49 -14.23
CA ILE A 52 -9.92 4.00 -14.70
C ILE A 52 -8.81 4.49 -13.76
N ILE A 53 -8.79 5.77 -13.41
CA ILE A 53 -7.80 6.34 -12.48
C ILE A 53 -7.86 5.63 -11.12
N ILE A 54 -9.05 5.36 -10.59
CA ILE A 54 -9.21 4.63 -9.32
C ILE A 54 -8.62 3.22 -9.42
N ILE A 55 -8.89 2.50 -10.53
CA ILE A 55 -8.35 1.16 -10.77
C ILE A 55 -6.82 1.21 -10.87
N GLU A 56 -6.27 2.18 -11.60
CA GLU A 56 -4.83 2.39 -11.72
C GLU A 56 -4.16 2.65 -10.38
N ILE A 57 -4.74 3.51 -9.53
CA ILE A 57 -4.23 3.79 -8.18
C ILE A 57 -4.14 2.50 -7.36
N VAL A 58 -5.21 1.69 -7.35
CA VAL A 58 -5.23 0.41 -6.61
C VAL A 58 -4.22 -0.57 -7.19
N PHE A 59 -4.08 -0.61 -8.52
CA PHE A 59 -3.12 -1.49 -9.19
C PHE A 59 -1.66 -1.11 -8.90
N ILE A 60 -1.32 0.19 -8.96
CA ILE A 60 0.01 0.70 -8.62
C ILE A 60 0.36 0.38 -7.17
N ALA A 61 -0.58 0.63 -6.24
CA ALA A 61 -0.43 0.31 -4.83
C ALA A 61 -0.21 -1.20 -4.60
N GLY A 62 -0.94 -2.04 -5.33
CA GLY A 62 -0.76 -3.49 -5.31
C GLY A 62 0.59 -3.94 -5.83
N ALA A 63 1.06 -3.34 -6.92
CA ALA A 63 2.38 -3.60 -7.48
C ALA A 63 3.51 -3.17 -6.52
N GLU A 64 3.36 -2.03 -5.84
CA GLU A 64 4.30 -1.59 -4.81
C GLU A 64 4.32 -2.54 -3.61
N MET A 65 3.16 -2.98 -3.14
CA MET A 65 3.05 -3.96 -2.07
C MET A 65 3.73 -5.29 -2.44
N ALA A 66 3.47 -5.81 -3.64
CA ALA A 66 4.10 -7.02 -4.16
C ALA A 66 5.62 -6.85 -4.29
N TYR A 67 6.08 -5.69 -4.73
CA TYR A 67 7.49 -5.35 -4.82
C TYR A 67 8.17 -5.37 -3.44
N LEU A 68 7.62 -4.67 -2.46
CA LEU A 68 8.13 -4.65 -1.09
C LEU A 68 8.14 -6.06 -0.48
N ARG A 69 7.05 -6.81 -0.65
CA ARG A 69 6.95 -8.19 -0.13
C ARG A 69 7.97 -9.13 -0.77
N SER A 70 8.21 -8.99 -2.08
CA SER A 70 9.24 -9.77 -2.78
C SER A 70 10.64 -9.45 -2.26
N LEU A 71 10.94 -8.17 -2.01
CA LEU A 71 12.22 -7.76 -1.43
C LEU A 71 12.39 -8.28 0.00
N MET A 72 11.36 -8.18 0.85
CA MET A 72 11.41 -8.71 2.22
C MET A 72 11.61 -10.23 2.24
N VAL A 73 10.91 -10.97 1.37
CA VAL A 73 11.08 -12.43 1.24
C VAL A 73 12.50 -12.78 0.82
N LYS A 74 13.06 -12.04 -0.14
CA LYS A 74 14.42 -12.24 -0.61
C LYS A 74 15.47 -11.83 0.43
N ASN A 75 15.25 -10.73 1.14
CA ASN A 75 16.10 -10.26 2.25
C ASN A 75 16.20 -11.31 3.35
N ASN A 76 15.05 -11.91 3.67
CA ASN A 76 14.91 -13.00 4.63
C ASN A 76 15.35 -14.38 4.08
N GLN A 77 16.08 -14.43 2.96
CA GLN A 77 16.61 -15.64 2.32
C GLN A 77 15.56 -16.73 2.01
N ARG A 78 14.29 -16.34 1.83
CA ARG A 78 13.21 -17.27 1.49
C ARG A 78 13.07 -17.41 -0.04
N PRO A 79 12.74 -18.60 -0.56
CA PRO A 79 12.45 -18.74 -1.98
C PRO A 79 11.19 -17.98 -2.34
N ILE A 80 11.27 -17.14 -3.37
CA ILE A 80 10.15 -16.32 -3.86
C ILE A 80 9.08 -17.25 -4.45
N GLN A 81 7.87 -17.20 -3.90
CA GLN A 81 6.73 -17.94 -4.44
C GLN A 81 5.83 -16.97 -5.21
N ILE A 82 5.89 -17.00 -6.54
CA ILE A 82 5.20 -16.05 -7.44
C ILE A 82 3.70 -15.92 -7.09
N HIS A 83 3.01 -17.04 -6.87
CA HIS A 83 1.56 -17.03 -6.62
C HIS A 83 1.18 -16.35 -5.29
N ARG A 84 1.98 -16.54 -4.23
CA ARG A 84 1.68 -16.02 -2.89
C ARG A 84 2.27 -14.63 -2.68
N ASP A 85 3.46 -14.40 -3.25
CA ASP A 85 4.28 -13.24 -2.95
C ASP A 85 4.12 -12.10 -3.94
N ILE A 86 3.57 -12.38 -5.12
CA ILE A 86 3.33 -11.36 -6.16
C ILE A 86 1.82 -11.25 -6.46
N ILE A 87 1.14 -12.36 -6.74
CA ILE A 87 -0.28 -12.33 -7.18
C ILE A 87 -1.24 -12.05 -6.01
N GLY A 88 -1.01 -12.65 -4.84
CA GLY A 88 -1.84 -12.46 -3.64
C GLY A 88 -2.00 -11.00 -3.21
N PRO A 89 -0.90 -10.25 -3.02
CA PRO A 89 -0.94 -8.83 -2.65
C PRO A 89 -1.74 -7.98 -3.65
N ILE A 90 -1.51 -8.16 -4.96
CA ILE A 90 -2.16 -7.42 -6.04
C ILE A 90 -3.69 -7.61 -6.03
N MET A 91 -4.16 -8.83 -5.75
CA MET A 91 -5.59 -9.16 -5.87
C MET A 91 -6.40 -8.95 -4.59
N ARG A 92 -5.81 -9.17 -3.40
CA ARG A 92 -6.57 -9.25 -2.15
C ARG A 92 -6.26 -8.14 -1.14
N ASP A 93 -4.99 -7.77 -1.00
CA ASP A 93 -4.54 -6.87 0.07
C ASP A 93 -4.25 -5.44 -0.40
N SER A 94 -4.24 -5.22 -1.73
CA SER A 94 -4.00 -3.92 -2.36
C SER A 94 -4.94 -2.82 -1.91
N ILE A 95 -6.22 -3.12 -1.67
CA ILE A 95 -7.21 -2.13 -1.21
C ILE A 95 -6.81 -1.59 0.18
N LYS A 96 -6.35 -2.45 1.08
CA LYS A 96 -5.92 -2.04 2.43
C LYS A 96 -4.65 -1.21 2.37
N PHE A 97 -3.69 -1.63 1.56
CA PHE A 97 -2.45 -0.89 1.34
C PHE A 97 -2.73 0.50 0.75
N THR A 98 -3.60 0.56 -0.27
CA THR A 98 -4.09 1.82 -0.86
C THR A 98 -4.76 2.69 0.18
N TRP A 99 -5.66 2.13 0.99
CA TRP A 99 -6.36 2.86 2.04
C TRP A 99 -5.42 3.44 3.09
N ALA A 100 -4.39 2.69 3.49
CA ALA A 100 -3.37 3.19 4.40
C ALA A 100 -2.53 4.32 3.79
N GLY A 101 -2.18 4.21 2.51
CA GLY A 101 -1.52 5.27 1.76
C GLY A 101 -2.35 6.55 1.70
N VAL A 102 -3.65 6.43 1.40
CA VAL A 102 -4.61 7.55 1.40
C VAL A 102 -4.71 8.19 2.78
N LEU A 103 -4.85 7.38 3.83
CA LEU A 103 -4.97 7.88 5.20
C LEU A 103 -3.68 8.58 5.66
N ARG A 104 -2.51 8.02 5.34
CA ARG A 104 -1.20 8.66 5.57
C ARG A 104 -1.10 9.98 4.82
N GLY A 105 -1.48 10.00 3.55
CA GLY A 105 -1.51 11.19 2.70
C GLY A 105 -2.41 12.28 3.28
N PHE A 106 -3.60 11.91 3.75
CA PHE A 106 -4.52 12.82 4.42
C PHE A 106 -3.91 13.43 5.68
N TYR A 107 -3.30 12.62 6.56
CA TYR A 107 -2.62 13.14 7.74
C TYR A 107 -1.47 14.08 7.37
N LEU A 108 -0.65 13.73 6.37
CA LEU A 108 0.44 14.59 5.92
C LEU A 108 -0.06 15.89 5.31
N LEU A 109 -1.15 15.85 4.55
CA LEU A 109 -1.79 17.03 4.01
C LEU A 109 -2.25 17.94 5.15
N MET A 110 -2.93 17.39 6.16
CA MET A 110 -3.34 18.15 7.36
C MET A 110 -2.15 18.80 8.07
N TRP A 111 -1.05 18.08 8.26
CA TRP A 111 0.16 18.66 8.86
C TRP A 111 0.80 19.72 7.97
N SER A 112 0.80 19.52 6.65
CA SER A 112 1.38 20.48 5.69
C SER A 112 0.57 21.77 5.59
N LEU A 113 -0.76 21.70 5.73
CA LEU A 113 -1.65 22.87 5.81
C LEU A 113 -1.37 23.68 7.08
N LEU A 114 -1.02 22.98 8.18
CA LEU A 114 -0.71 23.65 9.43
C LEU A 114 0.66 24.33 9.35
N LEU A 115 1.73 23.59 9.07
CA LEU A 115 3.10 24.09 8.93
C LEU A 115 4.00 23.06 8.22
N PHE A 116 5.01 23.53 7.46
CA PHE A 116 5.95 22.65 6.74
C PHE A 116 6.80 21.74 7.64
N PHE A 117 7.45 22.28 8.67
CA PHE A 117 8.34 21.51 9.57
C PHE A 117 7.66 20.33 10.28
N PRO A 118 6.48 20.47 10.92
CA PRO A 118 5.82 19.33 11.54
C PRO A 118 5.34 18.29 10.52
N ALA A 119 5.02 18.69 9.28
CA ALA A 119 4.70 17.74 8.21
C ALA A 119 5.87 16.80 7.91
N VAL A 120 7.07 17.34 7.77
CA VAL A 120 8.30 16.54 7.56
C VAL A 120 8.56 15.62 8.76
N TYR A 121 8.47 16.15 9.98
CA TYR A 121 8.71 15.39 11.20
C TYR A 121 7.72 14.23 11.41
N LYS A 122 6.46 14.42 11.00
CA LYS A 122 5.41 13.40 11.02
C LYS A 122 5.56 12.40 9.88
N GLY A 123 5.94 12.85 8.68
CA GLY A 123 6.29 12.00 7.53
C GLY A 123 7.34 10.96 7.88
N ILE A 124 8.42 11.37 8.54
CA ILE A 124 9.45 10.45 9.03
C ILE A 124 8.84 9.42 10.03
N GLY A 125 7.92 9.85 10.89
CA GLY A 125 7.23 8.95 11.82
C GLY A 125 6.31 7.92 11.17
N TYR A 126 5.88 8.15 9.93
CA TYR A 126 4.98 7.28 9.15
C TYR A 126 5.71 6.45 8.09
N ALA A 127 7.05 6.53 8.04
CA ALA A 127 7.84 5.88 7.00
C ALA A 127 7.80 4.34 7.08
N LEU A 128 7.59 3.76 8.27
CA LEU A 128 7.55 2.32 8.46
C LEU A 128 6.16 1.71 8.25
N THR A 129 5.11 2.52 8.11
CA THR A 129 3.72 2.05 8.01
C THR A 129 3.52 1.02 6.89
N ASP A 130 4.09 1.26 5.72
CA ASP A 130 3.94 0.39 4.55
C ASP A 130 4.54 -0.99 4.82
N TYR A 131 5.71 -1.02 5.48
CA TYR A 131 6.41 -2.25 5.87
C TYR A 131 5.58 -3.05 6.88
N LEU A 132 4.99 -2.40 7.90
CA LEU A 132 4.14 -3.07 8.88
C LEU A 132 2.89 -3.69 8.26
N ILE A 133 2.29 -3.06 7.25
CA ILE A 133 1.07 -3.58 6.61
C ILE A 133 1.39 -4.78 5.72
N VAL A 134 2.56 -4.75 5.06
CA VAL A 134 3.05 -5.87 4.26
C VAL A 134 3.36 -7.09 5.14
N ASP A 135 4.01 -6.89 6.29
CA ASP A 135 4.39 -7.98 7.20
C ASP A 135 3.23 -8.45 8.08
N PHE A 136 2.40 -7.54 8.57
CA PHE A 136 1.27 -7.82 9.46
C PHE A 136 -0.06 -7.35 8.85
N PRO A 137 -0.66 -8.11 7.92
CA PRO A 137 -1.94 -7.75 7.28
C PRO A 137 -3.15 -7.76 8.23
N ILE A 138 -2.94 -8.14 9.50
CA ILE A 138 -3.91 -8.09 10.59
C ILE A 138 -4.07 -6.69 11.20
N LEU A 139 -3.11 -5.80 10.95
CA LEU A 139 -3.15 -4.43 11.44
C LEU A 139 -4.06 -3.59 10.54
N THR A 140 -4.88 -2.75 11.15
CA THR A 140 -5.63 -1.71 10.45
C THR A 140 -4.67 -0.58 10.06
N ALA A 141 -4.96 0.18 8.99
CA ALA A 141 -4.17 1.34 8.57
C ALA A 141 -3.78 2.28 9.73
N SER A 142 -4.75 2.66 10.57
CA SER A 142 -4.53 3.53 11.73
C SER A 142 -3.63 2.90 12.81
N GLU A 143 -3.75 1.59 13.01
CA GLU A 143 -2.91 0.83 13.95
C GLU A 143 -1.46 0.80 13.44
N ALA A 144 -1.27 0.50 12.15
CA ALA A 144 0.05 0.49 11.52
C ALA A 144 0.74 1.87 11.55
N ILE A 145 -0.02 2.96 11.38
CA ILE A 145 0.50 4.34 11.53
C ILE A 145 0.94 4.61 12.97
N THR A 146 0.19 4.13 13.95
CA THR A 146 0.49 4.34 15.38
C THR A 146 1.71 3.53 15.80
N GLU A 147 1.80 2.28 15.36
CA GLU A 147 2.96 1.43 15.57
C GLU A 147 4.20 1.96 14.86
N SER A 148 4.09 2.43 13.62
CA SER A 148 5.20 3.10 12.93
C SER A 148 5.73 4.29 13.74
N ARG A 149 4.85 5.11 14.33
CA ARG A 149 5.28 6.22 15.20
C ARG A 149 5.98 5.75 16.46
N ARG A 150 5.53 4.65 17.06
CA ARG A 150 6.16 4.03 18.24
C ARG A 150 7.57 3.56 17.87
N MET A 151 7.69 2.81 16.78
CA MET A 151 8.96 2.30 16.27
C MET A 151 9.90 3.44 15.83
N MET A 152 9.39 4.55 15.32
CA MET A 152 10.24 5.66 14.88
C MET A 152 10.71 6.58 16.02
N ARG A 153 10.23 6.40 17.26
CA ARG A 153 10.65 7.23 18.40
C ARG A 153 12.12 6.94 18.73
N GLY A 154 12.94 7.99 18.83
CA GLY A 154 14.39 7.88 19.07
C GLY A 154 15.23 7.55 17.82
N ARG A 155 14.63 7.09 16.71
CA ARG A 155 15.36 6.64 15.51
C ARG A 155 15.22 7.55 14.29
N LYS A 156 14.48 8.65 14.41
CA LYS A 156 14.23 9.61 13.31
C LYS A 156 15.52 10.16 12.70
N TRP A 157 16.51 10.49 13.54
CA TRP A 157 17.80 10.99 13.07
C TRP A 157 18.55 9.94 12.25
N ARG A 158 18.58 8.69 12.71
CA ARG A 158 19.18 7.57 11.95
C ARG A 158 18.52 7.41 10.58
N PHE A 159 17.20 7.53 10.51
CA PHE A 159 16.45 7.49 9.24
C PHE A 159 16.81 8.65 8.30
N ILE A 160 16.97 9.87 8.81
CA ILE A 160 17.42 11.03 8.01
C ILE A 160 18.82 10.78 7.45
N TRP A 161 19.75 10.34 8.29
CA TRP A 161 21.13 10.05 7.88
C TRP A 161 21.20 8.94 6.83
N LEU A 162 20.38 7.90 6.99
CA LEU A 162 20.25 6.83 6.00
C LEU A 162 19.85 7.42 4.65
N ASN A 163 18.77 8.20 4.59
CA ASN A 163 18.30 8.82 3.35
C ASN A 163 19.30 9.84 2.76
N LEU A 164 20.03 10.58 3.61
CA LEU A 164 21.03 11.54 3.17
C LEU A 164 22.19 10.86 2.43
N ARG A 165 22.58 9.63 2.81
CA ARG A 165 23.60 8.86 2.08
C ARG A 165 23.13 8.46 0.68
N PHE A 166 21.82 8.32 0.48
CA PHE A 166 21.25 8.00 -0.83
C PHE A 166 21.02 9.20 -1.73
N ILE A 167 21.04 10.44 -1.21
CA ILE A 167 20.78 11.63 -2.02
C ILE A 167 21.75 11.76 -3.20
N GLY A 168 23.02 11.36 -3.02
CA GLY A 168 24.01 11.35 -4.09
C GLY A 168 23.65 10.36 -5.20
N TRP A 169 23.13 9.18 -4.84
CA TRP A 169 22.66 8.19 -5.80
C TRP A 169 21.42 8.66 -6.56
N TYR A 170 20.50 9.35 -5.89
CA TYR A 170 19.33 9.96 -6.54
C TYR A 170 19.72 11.10 -7.49
N LEU A 171 20.78 11.86 -7.16
CA LEU A 171 21.27 12.92 -8.02
C LEU A 171 21.85 12.39 -9.35
N LEU A 172 22.33 11.15 -9.40
CA LEU A 172 22.83 10.49 -10.62
C LEU A 172 21.72 10.07 -11.62
N ILE A 173 20.47 10.02 -11.17
CA ILE A 173 19.33 9.60 -12.01
C ILE A 173 19.13 10.50 -13.23
N PRO A 174 19.02 11.85 -13.12
CA PRO A 174 18.88 12.71 -14.29
C PRO A 174 20.08 12.63 -15.24
N PHE A 175 21.30 12.47 -14.72
CA PHE A 175 22.51 12.35 -15.55
C PHE A 175 22.57 11.06 -16.38
N THR A 176 21.87 10.02 -15.95
CA THR A 176 21.82 8.71 -16.62
C THR A 176 20.52 8.49 -17.39
N LEU A 177 19.74 9.55 -17.66
CA LEU A 177 18.41 9.50 -18.29
C LEU A 177 17.44 8.52 -17.59
N GLY A 178 17.60 8.33 -16.28
CA GLY A 178 16.75 7.45 -15.49
C GLY A 178 17.27 6.02 -15.30
N LEU A 179 18.37 5.61 -15.94
CA LEU A 179 18.89 4.23 -15.81
C LEU A 179 19.34 3.90 -14.38
N ALA A 180 19.97 4.86 -13.68
CA ALA A 180 20.39 4.65 -12.30
C ALA A 180 19.21 4.32 -11.36
N TYR A 181 17.98 4.77 -11.66
CA TYR A 181 16.81 4.50 -10.82
C TYR A 181 16.55 3.01 -10.62
N PHE A 182 16.73 2.20 -11.66
CA PHE A 182 16.49 0.75 -11.59
C PHE A 182 17.44 0.03 -10.63
N TYR A 183 18.64 0.57 -10.41
CA TYR A 183 19.59 0.06 -9.43
C TYR A 183 19.37 0.69 -8.05
N VAL A 184 19.19 2.01 -7.98
CA VAL A 184 19.08 2.76 -6.73
C VAL A 184 17.80 2.40 -5.97
N LYS A 185 16.67 2.19 -6.67
CA LYS A 185 15.40 1.84 -6.04
C LYS A 185 15.49 0.57 -5.18
N PRO A 186 15.84 -0.63 -5.71
CA PRO A 186 15.94 -1.83 -4.89
C PRO A 186 17.02 -1.74 -3.82
N TYR A 187 18.13 -1.04 -4.10
CA TYR A 187 19.19 -0.84 -3.12
C TYR A 187 18.72 -0.02 -1.92
N HIS A 188 18.03 1.11 -2.16
CA HIS A 188 17.42 1.94 -1.12
C HIS A 188 16.32 1.21 -0.36
N SER A 189 15.43 0.50 -1.08
CA SER A 189 14.36 -0.29 -0.45
C SER A 189 14.91 -1.39 0.47
N LEU A 190 15.96 -2.11 0.08
CA LEU A 190 16.61 -3.10 0.94
C LEU A 190 17.23 -2.48 2.19
N ALA A 191 17.85 -1.31 2.06
CA ALA A 191 18.39 -0.59 3.22
C ALA A 191 17.28 -0.19 4.21
N LEU A 192 16.11 0.23 3.70
CA LEU A 192 14.95 0.51 4.53
C LEU A 192 14.32 -0.73 5.17
N ILE A 193 14.30 -1.87 4.46
CA ILE A 193 13.86 -3.16 5.02
C ILE A 193 14.76 -3.57 6.19
N ASN A 194 16.08 -3.49 6.03
CA ASN A 194 17.01 -3.81 7.12
C ASN A 194 16.84 -2.85 8.31
N PHE A 195 16.63 -1.56 8.04
CA PHE A 195 16.33 -0.59 9.10
C PHE A 195 15.00 -0.90 9.81
N TYR A 196 14.00 -1.39 9.08
CA TYR A 196 12.72 -1.82 9.63
C TYR A 196 12.86 -3.09 10.50
N GLU A 197 13.62 -4.09 10.05
CA GLU A 197 13.90 -5.31 10.81
C GLU A 197 14.63 -5.00 12.12
N GLU A 198 15.71 -4.20 12.05
CA GLU A 198 16.41 -3.71 13.25
C GLU A 198 15.45 -2.93 14.17
N ALA A 199 14.57 -2.12 13.56
CA ALA A 199 13.60 -1.38 14.33
C ALA A 199 12.64 -2.30 15.10
N LEU A 200 12.21 -3.39 14.47
CA LEU A 200 11.29 -4.39 15.01
C LEU A 200 11.95 -5.20 16.13
N ASP A 201 13.22 -5.59 15.97
CA ASP A 201 13.96 -6.34 16.99
C ASP A 201 14.12 -5.55 18.29
N GLU A 202 14.47 -4.27 18.20
CA GLU A 202 14.68 -3.41 19.37
C GLU A 202 13.36 -3.03 20.07
N THR A 203 12.27 -2.80 19.32
CA THR A 203 11.00 -2.31 19.91
C THR A 203 9.96 -3.40 20.15
N GLY A 204 10.19 -4.60 19.65
CA GLY A 204 9.27 -5.73 19.72
C GLY A 204 8.04 -5.60 18.81
N TYR A 205 7.38 -6.73 18.63
CA TYR A 205 6.19 -6.87 17.78
C TYR A 205 5.03 -5.96 18.22
N PRO A 206 4.19 -5.52 17.26
CA PRO A 206 2.95 -4.82 17.57
C PRO A 206 2.09 -5.60 18.57
N GLU A 207 1.50 -4.89 19.54
CA GLU A 207 0.77 -5.51 20.64
C GLU A 207 -0.34 -6.48 20.17
N LYS A 208 -1.09 -6.07 19.14
CA LYS A 208 -2.14 -6.89 18.52
C LYS A 208 -1.60 -8.20 17.93
N VAL A 209 -0.40 -8.17 17.34
CA VAL A 209 0.28 -9.36 16.81
C VAL A 209 0.67 -10.28 17.96
N SER A 210 1.30 -9.72 19.00
CA SER A 210 1.75 -10.45 20.19
C SER A 210 0.59 -11.15 20.89
N ARG A 211 -0.52 -10.45 21.14
CA ARG A 211 -1.74 -11.01 21.76
C ARG A 211 -2.33 -12.16 20.96
N LEU A 212 -2.40 -12.03 19.64
CA LEU A 212 -2.91 -13.10 18.77
C LEU A 212 -1.99 -14.32 18.77
N SER A 213 -0.67 -14.11 18.80
CA SER A 213 0.29 -15.20 18.88
C SER A 213 0.14 -15.99 20.18
N GLN A 214 -0.04 -15.29 21.30
CA GLN A 214 -0.26 -15.89 22.62
C GLN A 214 -1.61 -16.62 22.65
N ALA A 215 -2.69 -16.00 22.19
CA ALA A 215 -4.01 -16.62 22.14
C ALA A 215 -4.04 -17.89 21.27
N ARG A 216 -3.30 -17.92 20.15
CA ARG A 216 -3.15 -19.13 19.33
C ARG A 216 -2.40 -20.23 20.08
N LYS A 217 -1.30 -19.91 20.77
CA LYS A 217 -0.54 -20.86 21.57
C LYS A 217 -1.40 -21.45 22.70
N HIS A 218 -2.17 -20.63 23.41
CA HIS A 218 -3.10 -21.08 24.45
C HIS A 218 -4.17 -22.00 23.90
N ARG A 219 -4.86 -21.60 22.82
CA ARG A 219 -5.89 -22.42 22.20
C ARG A 219 -5.35 -23.75 21.67
N ALA A 220 -4.13 -23.76 21.13
CA ALA A 220 -3.48 -24.99 20.69
C ALA A 220 -3.18 -25.93 21.86
N LYS A 221 -2.77 -25.40 23.02
CA LYS A 221 -2.59 -26.20 24.24
C LYS A 221 -3.91 -26.78 24.74
N GLU A 222 -4.99 -25.98 24.77
CA GLU A 222 -6.33 -26.45 25.16
C GLU A 222 -6.82 -27.60 24.27
N MET A 223 -6.66 -27.48 22.94
CA MET A 223 -7.04 -28.57 22.01
C MET A 223 -6.24 -29.86 22.24
N LEU A 224 -4.97 -29.76 22.65
CA LEU A 224 -4.14 -30.94 22.96
C LEU A 224 -4.58 -31.61 24.26
N VAL A 225 -4.95 -30.81 25.27
CA VAL A 225 -5.50 -31.32 26.54
C VAL A 225 -6.85 -32.00 26.30
N GLU A 226 -7.73 -31.40 25.50
CA GLU A 226 -9.03 -32.00 25.14
C GLU A 226 -8.87 -33.29 24.32
N GLU A 227 -7.87 -33.39 23.44
CA GLU A 227 -7.54 -34.63 22.71
C GLU A 227 -6.98 -35.73 23.64
N GLU A 228 -6.25 -35.37 24.70
CA GLU A 228 -5.75 -36.31 25.72
C GLU A 228 -6.86 -36.80 26.65
N GLU A 229 -7.84 -35.95 26.99
CA GLU A 229 -8.97 -36.29 27.85
C GLU A 229 -10.06 -37.10 27.10
N TYR A 230 -10.11 -36.99 25.77
CA TYR A 230 -11.06 -37.73 24.93
C TYR A 230 -10.65 -39.20 24.70
N LYS A 231 -11.26 -40.13 25.45
CA LYS A 231 -11.21 -41.58 25.16
C LYS A 231 -12.10 -41.92 23.93
N PRO A 232 -11.55 -42.46 22.83
CA PRO A 232 -12.31 -42.60 21.59
C PRO A 232 -13.24 -43.82 21.60
N LYS A 233 -14.53 -43.62 21.23
CA LYS A 233 -15.29 -44.67 20.53
C LYS A 233 -14.80 -44.72 19.07
N SER A 234 -14.45 -45.91 18.62
CA SER A 234 -13.74 -46.18 17.36
C SER A 234 -14.46 -45.59 16.13
N ASN A 235 -14.04 -44.40 15.69
CA ASN A 235 -14.49 -43.85 14.41
C ASN A 235 -13.34 -43.25 13.61
N ARG A 236 -13.11 -43.79 12.40
CA ARG A 236 -11.97 -43.46 11.52
C ARG A 236 -11.92 -41.99 11.08
N LYS A 237 -13.02 -41.23 11.19
CA LYS A 237 -13.08 -39.79 10.86
C LYS A 237 -12.39 -38.90 11.92
N ALA A 238 -12.49 -39.23 13.22
CA ALA A 238 -11.83 -38.47 14.29
C ALA A 238 -10.29 -38.59 14.22
N LYS A 239 -9.79 -39.78 13.86
CA LYS A 239 -8.35 -40.04 13.67
C LYS A 239 -7.72 -39.21 12.53
N LYS A 240 -8.50 -38.85 11.51
CA LYS A 240 -8.05 -37.96 10.41
C LYS A 240 -7.97 -36.49 10.86
N GLN A 241 -8.90 -36.02 11.69
CA GLN A 241 -8.87 -34.66 12.23
C GLN A 241 -7.69 -34.46 13.19
N GLY A 242 -7.48 -35.35 14.16
CA GLY A 242 -6.33 -35.28 15.10
C GLY A 242 -4.97 -35.31 14.38
N ASN A 243 -4.82 -36.11 13.32
CA ASN A 243 -3.59 -36.12 12.51
C ASN A 243 -3.36 -34.82 11.72
N THR A 244 -4.44 -34.10 11.40
CA THR A 244 -4.34 -32.80 10.73
C THR A 244 -3.88 -31.74 11.71
N TYR A 245 -4.40 -31.72 12.94
CA TYR A 245 -3.96 -30.82 14.02
C TYR A 245 -2.54 -31.10 14.50
N ARG A 246 -2.15 -32.36 14.66
CA ARG A 246 -0.74 -32.75 14.89
C ARG A 246 0.17 -32.28 13.76
N ARG A 247 -0.29 -32.31 12.50
CA ARG A 247 0.46 -31.72 11.38
C ARG A 247 0.51 -30.19 11.44
N PHE A 248 -0.53 -29.50 11.91
CA PHE A 248 -0.52 -28.05 12.12
C PHE A 248 0.40 -27.63 13.27
N ALA A 249 0.34 -28.29 14.43
CA ALA A 249 1.23 -28.07 15.56
C ALA A 249 2.70 -28.43 15.24
N ARG A 250 2.91 -29.50 14.45
CA ARG A 250 4.26 -29.87 13.95
C ARG A 250 4.74 -28.95 12.84
N LYS A 251 3.85 -28.42 11.98
CA LYS A 251 4.17 -27.35 11.02
C LYS A 251 4.42 -26.01 11.73
N GLU A 252 3.78 -25.67 12.82
CA GLU A 252 4.13 -24.48 13.61
C GLU A 252 5.54 -24.61 14.19
N LYS A 253 5.97 -25.81 14.61
CA LYS A 253 7.36 -26.09 15.03
C LYS A 253 8.38 -26.14 13.88
N THR A 254 7.98 -26.29 12.61
CA THR A 254 8.90 -26.43 11.44
C THR A 254 8.74 -25.33 10.39
N SER A 255 7.71 -24.50 10.49
CA SER A 255 7.43 -23.28 9.71
C SER A 255 7.70 -22.02 10.55
N THR A 256 8.42 -22.15 11.66
CA THR A 256 9.48 -21.23 12.05
C THR A 256 10.56 -21.32 10.98
N TYR A 257 10.34 -20.58 9.89
CA TYR A 257 11.24 -20.56 8.74
C TYR A 257 12.69 -20.32 9.17
N LYS A 258 13.62 -20.90 8.41
CA LYS A 258 14.94 -20.33 8.14
C LYS A 258 14.81 -18.83 7.83
N THR A 259 14.77 -18.06 8.90
CA THR A 259 14.79 -16.61 9.04
C THR A 259 15.40 -16.46 10.42
N ASN A 260 16.62 -15.94 10.48
CA ASN A 260 17.36 -15.72 11.73
C ASN A 260 16.76 -14.55 12.53
N HIS A 261 15.45 -14.55 12.77
CA HIS A 261 14.84 -13.83 13.88
C HIS A 261 13.92 -14.83 14.57
N SER A 262 14.57 -15.56 15.48
CA SER A 262 14.00 -16.42 16.48
C SER A 262 12.77 -15.78 17.13
N PHE A 263 11.61 -16.43 17.01
CA PHE A 263 10.62 -16.42 18.08
C PHE A 263 11.28 -17.07 19.29
N VAL A 264 11.90 -16.28 20.15
CA VAL A 264 12.58 -16.78 21.35
C VAL A 264 11.54 -17.04 22.42
N ASP A 265 11.56 -18.29 22.88
CA ASP A 265 11.19 -18.73 24.21
C ASP A 265 11.77 -17.81 25.29
N ASP A 266 10.99 -17.55 26.34
CA ASP A 266 11.40 -17.15 27.69
C ASP A 266 12.85 -16.66 27.88
N LYS A 267 13.03 -15.33 27.97
CA LYS A 267 14.08 -14.72 28.80
C LYS A 267 13.57 -13.44 29.45
N TYR A 268 14.02 -13.21 30.69
CA TYR A 268 13.56 -12.32 31.77
C TYR A 268 12.45 -12.97 32.62
N ILE A 269 12.62 -13.38 33.89
CA ILE A 269 13.55 -12.99 34.97
C ILE A 269 13.62 -14.14 36.00
N ASP A 270 14.82 -14.63 36.36
CA ASP A 270 15.22 -14.93 37.76
C ASP A 270 16.74 -15.12 37.82
N ASP A 271 17.46 -14.07 38.19
CA ASP A 271 18.75 -14.19 38.86
C ASP A 271 18.86 -13.15 39.98
N LYS A 272 18.37 -13.56 41.16
CA LYS A 272 18.98 -13.16 42.41
C LYS A 272 20.47 -13.55 42.41
N ASN A 273 21.36 -12.62 42.10
CA ASN A 273 22.65 -12.44 42.78
C ASN A 273 23.47 -11.34 42.11
N TRP A 274 23.52 -10.17 42.75
CA TRP A 274 24.60 -9.21 42.57
C TRP A 274 25.31 -9.04 43.91
N ASN A 275 26.15 -10.02 44.23
CA ASN A 275 27.32 -9.84 45.08
C ASN A 275 28.50 -10.39 44.27
N ASP A 276 29.59 -9.61 44.31
CA ASP A 276 30.95 -9.92 43.86
C ASP A 276 31.38 -9.31 42.50
N PHE A 277 32.03 -8.14 42.67
CA PHE A 277 33.00 -7.41 41.82
C PHE A 277 32.50 -6.57 40.62
#